data_AF-A0A9E5EHQ3-F1
#
_entry.id   AF-A0A9E5EHQ3-F1
#
_cell.length_a   1.000
_cell.length_b   1.000
_cell.length_c   1.000
_cell.angle_alpha   90.00
_cell.angle_beta   90.00
_cell.angle_gamma   90.00
#
_symmetry.space_group_name_H-M   'P 1'
#
loop_
_entity.id
_entity.type
_entity.pdbx_description
1 polymer ?
#
loop_
_entity_poly.entity_id
_entity_poly.type
_entity_poly.pdbx_seq_one_letter_code
_entity_poly.pdbx_strand_id
1 'polypeptide(L)'
;MLEVVVCRCGEDLSWTRNLPRDIRLTIYEKTPSPATPWPGSLPLPNVGREAHAWLHHLTERYHTLSPQTVFAQGRPFDHAPDFHRVVRALAQGNARIQDFWWLGFLWETDDAKGNPSFVNWTKNPSRRELDLETFFQTLFSESAPSLVRYVGGGQFGVRSETVHRRSLAFYEKARDLSLTFPDAAHALERTWDRVFLAPPLDPTLFGPSGLRLLKPVRPKTPFSA
;
A
#
# COMPACT_ATOMS: atom_id res chain seq x y z
N MET A 1 -4.19 0.33 19.96
CA MET A 1 -5.34 -0.13 19.16
C MET A 1 -4.91 -0.25 17.71
N LEU A 2 -5.35 -1.28 16.98
CA LEU A 2 -5.10 -1.41 15.54
C LEU A 2 -6.00 -0.45 14.76
N GLU A 3 -5.48 0.14 13.69
CA GLU A 3 -6.26 0.95 12.75
C GLU A 3 -6.21 0.37 11.34
N VAL A 4 -7.35 0.42 10.65
CA VAL A 4 -7.44 0.16 9.21
C VAL A 4 -7.82 1.46 8.52
N VAL A 5 -7.00 1.89 7.58
CA VAL A 5 -7.18 3.08 6.75
C VAL A 5 -7.56 2.64 5.34
N VAL A 6 -8.73 3.06 4.87
CA VAL A 6 -9.28 2.70 3.57
C VAL A 6 -9.36 3.92 2.66
N CYS A 7 -8.95 3.79 1.40
CA CYS A 7 -9.12 4.81 0.37
C CYS A 7 -10.19 4.35 -0.60
N ARG A 8 -11.31 5.06 -0.64
CA ARG A 8 -12.47 4.76 -1.50
C ARG A 8 -12.56 5.75 -2.66
N CYS A 9 -12.85 5.23 -3.85
CA CYS A 9 -13.24 5.96 -5.04
C CYS A 9 -14.35 5.17 -5.78
N GLY A 10 -15.54 5.13 -5.18
CA GLY A 10 -16.76 4.55 -5.75
C GLY A 10 -17.02 3.09 -5.35
N GLU A 11 -16.07 2.39 -4.74
CA GLU A 11 -16.25 0.99 -4.35
C GLU A 11 -17.28 0.82 -3.22
N ASP A 12 -17.91 -0.35 -3.15
CA ASP A 12 -18.73 -0.74 -2.01
C ASP A 12 -17.84 -1.21 -0.85
N LEU A 13 -17.95 -0.55 0.32
CA LEU A 13 -17.18 -0.90 1.52
C LEU A 13 -17.98 -1.78 2.49
N SER A 14 -19.05 -2.45 2.05
CA SER A 14 -19.82 -3.38 2.91
C SER A 14 -18.94 -4.45 3.57
N TRP A 15 -17.83 -4.82 2.92
CA TRP A 15 -16.84 -5.75 3.45
C TRP A 15 -16.22 -5.30 4.79
N THR A 16 -16.22 -4.00 5.08
CA THR A 16 -15.70 -3.45 6.35
C THR A 16 -16.51 -3.91 7.56
N ARG A 17 -17.77 -4.33 7.37
CA ARG A 17 -18.62 -4.90 8.43
C ARG A 17 -18.07 -6.21 9.01
N ASN A 18 -17.20 -6.89 8.26
CA ASN A 18 -16.58 -8.15 8.67
C ASN A 18 -15.25 -7.95 9.44
N LEU A 19 -14.81 -6.71 9.58
CA LEU A 19 -13.64 -6.37 10.39
C LEU A 19 -13.95 -6.57 11.90
N PRO A 20 -12.93 -6.85 12.73
CA PRO A 20 -13.08 -6.88 14.19
C PRO A 20 -13.68 -5.56 14.69
N ARG A 21 -14.45 -5.59 15.79
CA ARG A 21 -15.17 -4.40 16.29
C ARG A 21 -14.27 -3.44 17.10
N ASP A 22 -13.14 -3.94 17.57
CA ASP A 22 -12.18 -3.29 18.47
C ASP A 22 -11.00 -2.64 17.73
N ILE A 23 -11.16 -2.38 16.43
CA ILE A 23 -10.21 -1.61 15.63
C ILE A 23 -10.77 -0.22 15.37
N ARG A 24 -9.87 0.74 15.08
CA ARG A 24 -10.27 2.00 14.44
C ARG A 24 -10.38 1.78 12.93
N LEU A 25 -11.45 2.29 12.33
CA LEU A 25 -11.62 2.35 10.89
C LEU A 25 -11.63 3.81 10.45
N THR A 26 -10.70 4.17 9.58
CA THR A 26 -10.63 5.49 8.96
C THR A 26 -10.84 5.32 7.46
N ILE A 27 -11.81 6.03 6.88
CA ILE A 27 -12.13 5.93 5.45
C ILE A 27 -11.89 7.29 4.83
N TYR A 28 -10.97 7.38 3.86
CA TYR A 28 -10.82 8.52 2.98
C TYR A 28 -11.67 8.34 1.73
N GLU A 29 -12.46 9.35 1.43
CA GLU A 29 -13.45 9.38 0.36
C GLU A 29 -12.99 10.27 -0.78
N LYS A 30 -12.74 9.66 -1.94
CA LYS A 30 -12.28 10.31 -3.17
C LYS A 30 -13.29 10.20 -4.30
N THR A 31 -14.46 9.61 -4.05
CA THR A 31 -15.50 9.50 -5.07
C THR A 31 -15.94 10.92 -5.50
N PRO A 32 -15.87 11.26 -6.80
CA PRO A 32 -16.28 12.57 -7.26
C PRO A 32 -17.79 12.78 -7.14
N SER A 33 -18.19 14.02 -6.89
CA SER A 33 -19.59 14.48 -6.99
C SER A 33 -20.13 14.20 -8.40
N PRO A 34 -21.42 13.82 -8.57
CA PRO A 34 -22.51 13.84 -7.58
C PRO A 34 -22.71 12.54 -6.79
N ALA A 35 -21.75 11.61 -6.80
CA ALA A 35 -21.92 10.34 -6.09
C ALA A 35 -22.01 10.55 -4.57
N THR A 36 -22.82 9.72 -3.91
CA THR A 36 -22.96 9.76 -2.45
C THR A 36 -21.68 9.24 -1.77
N PRO A 37 -21.12 9.99 -0.80
CA PRO A 37 -19.97 9.53 -0.04
C PRO A 37 -20.34 8.37 0.89
N TRP A 38 -19.37 7.54 1.24
CA TRP A 38 -19.58 6.47 2.21
C TRP A 38 -19.89 7.07 3.59
N PRO A 39 -20.88 6.54 4.34
CA PRO A 39 -21.23 7.09 5.65
C PRO A 39 -20.03 7.15 6.60
N GLY A 40 -19.82 8.33 7.22
CA GLY A 40 -18.73 8.57 8.15
C GLY A 40 -17.32 8.65 7.54
N SER A 41 -17.21 8.70 6.21
CA SER A 41 -15.92 8.90 5.54
C SER A 41 -15.45 10.35 5.56
N LEU A 42 -14.14 10.53 5.44
CA LEU A 42 -13.45 11.81 5.41
C LEU A 42 -13.19 12.21 3.96
N PRO A 43 -13.68 13.36 3.47
CA PRO A 43 -13.48 13.76 2.08
C PRO A 43 -12.01 14.04 1.78
N LEU A 44 -11.55 13.62 0.60
CA LEU A 44 -10.22 13.87 0.08
C LEU A 44 -10.29 14.08 -1.45
N PRO A 45 -9.52 15.02 -2.05
CA PRO A 45 -9.56 15.22 -3.50
C PRO A 45 -9.14 13.96 -4.28
N ASN A 46 -9.78 13.71 -5.43
CA ASN A 46 -9.48 12.56 -6.29
C ASN A 46 -8.21 12.74 -7.13
N VAL A 47 -7.07 12.83 -6.44
CA VAL A 47 -5.73 13.06 -7.00
C VAL A 47 -4.72 12.09 -6.41
N GLY A 48 -3.64 11.75 -7.11
CA GLY A 48 -2.54 10.92 -6.57
C GLY A 48 -2.95 9.51 -6.09
N ARG A 49 -4.09 9.01 -6.56
CA ARG A 49 -4.66 7.67 -6.26
C ARG A 49 -4.66 7.35 -4.75
N GLU A 50 -4.51 6.09 -4.36
CA GLU A 50 -4.44 5.66 -2.96
C GLU A 50 -3.19 6.18 -2.24
N ALA A 51 -2.08 6.35 -2.95
CA ALA A 51 -0.81 6.78 -2.38
C ALA A 51 -0.92 8.17 -1.71
N HIS A 52 -1.65 9.10 -2.34
CA HIS A 52 -1.97 10.39 -1.74
C HIS A 52 -2.77 10.25 -0.42
N ALA A 53 -3.71 9.30 -0.34
CA ALA A 53 -4.48 9.08 0.89
C ALA A 53 -3.59 8.54 2.03
N TRP A 54 -2.63 7.67 1.71
CA TRP A 54 -1.70 7.11 2.70
C TRP A 54 -0.80 8.20 3.26
N LEU A 55 -0.20 9.00 2.37
CA LEU A 55 0.68 10.08 2.75
C LEU A 55 -0.07 11.19 3.48
N HIS A 56 -1.30 11.53 3.06
CA HIS A 56 -2.17 12.43 3.80
C HIS A 56 -2.41 11.92 5.24
N HIS A 57 -2.74 10.64 5.42
CA HIS A 57 -2.93 10.08 6.76
C HIS A 57 -1.64 10.15 7.61
N LEU A 58 -0.51 9.74 7.03
CA LEU A 58 0.79 9.74 7.72
C LEU A 58 1.22 11.14 8.15
N THR A 59 0.95 12.16 7.32
CA THR A 59 1.21 13.58 7.63
C THR A 59 0.25 14.10 8.70
N GLU A 60 -1.06 14.03 8.46
CA GLU A 60 -2.06 14.65 9.35
C GLU A 60 -2.16 13.96 10.71
N ARG A 61 -1.85 12.67 10.77
CA ARG A 61 -1.88 11.88 12.00
C ARG A 61 -0.51 11.65 12.59
N TYR A 62 0.56 12.22 12.06
CA TYR A 62 1.94 11.89 12.44
C TYR A 62 2.17 11.75 13.95
N HIS A 63 1.67 12.70 14.76
CA HIS A 63 1.81 12.68 16.22
C HIS A 63 0.75 11.86 16.99
N THR A 64 -0.25 11.33 16.29
CA THR A 64 -1.42 10.62 16.85
C THR A 64 -1.70 9.28 16.17
N LEU A 65 -0.72 8.75 15.42
CA LEU A 65 -0.83 7.47 14.73
C LEU A 65 -1.17 6.34 15.71
N SER A 66 -2.04 5.44 15.26
CA SER A 66 -2.27 4.18 15.96
C SER A 66 -0.97 3.34 16.00
N PRO A 67 -0.71 2.56 17.07
CA PRO A 67 0.51 1.74 17.17
C PRO A 67 0.76 0.81 15.98
N GLN A 68 -0.33 0.33 15.36
CA GLN A 68 -0.30 -0.44 14.12
C GLN A 68 -1.39 0.12 13.20
N THR A 69 -1.03 0.41 11.95
CA THR A 69 -1.95 0.90 10.92
C THR A 69 -1.84 0.02 9.68
N VAL A 70 -2.97 -0.42 9.14
CA VAL A 70 -3.08 -1.18 7.89
C VAL A 70 -3.75 -0.29 6.83
N PHE A 71 -3.08 -0.10 5.70
CA PHE A 71 -3.57 0.68 4.56
C PHE A 71 -4.12 -0.24 3.47
N ALA A 72 -5.31 0.08 2.95
CA ALA A 72 -6.05 -0.80 2.05
C ALA A 72 -6.89 -0.02 1.02
N GLN A 73 -6.87 -0.43 -0.24
CA GLN A 73 -7.74 0.13 -1.27
C GLN A 73 -9.22 -0.15 -0.96
N GLY A 74 -10.14 0.56 -1.62
CA GLY A 74 -11.59 0.38 -1.43
C GLY A 74 -12.07 -1.05 -1.73
N ARG A 75 -11.33 -1.78 -2.58
CA ARG A 75 -11.51 -3.20 -2.86
C ARG A 75 -10.19 -3.96 -2.63
N PRO A 76 -9.84 -4.28 -1.37
CA PRO A 76 -8.49 -4.74 -1.06
C PRO A 76 -8.18 -6.16 -1.53
N PHE A 77 -9.22 -6.96 -1.78
CA PHE A 77 -9.11 -8.39 -2.11
C PHE A 77 -8.55 -8.66 -3.51
N ASP A 78 -8.61 -7.66 -4.39
CA ASP A 78 -8.02 -7.77 -5.74
C ASP A 78 -6.48 -7.88 -5.67
N HIS A 79 -5.87 -7.48 -4.55
CA HIS A 79 -4.42 -7.57 -4.30
C HIS A 79 -4.07 -8.38 -3.05
N ALA A 80 -4.87 -8.28 -1.97
CA ALA A 80 -4.70 -9.03 -0.72
C ALA A 80 -5.93 -9.92 -0.45
N PRO A 81 -6.03 -11.10 -1.09
CA PRO A 81 -7.22 -11.95 -0.98
C PRO A 81 -7.47 -12.48 0.43
N ASP A 82 -6.47 -12.47 1.30
CA ASP A 82 -6.55 -12.87 2.70
C ASP A 82 -6.65 -11.68 3.68
N PHE A 83 -7.00 -10.48 3.19
CA PHE A 83 -7.04 -9.24 3.98
C PHE A 83 -7.79 -9.39 5.32
N HIS A 84 -8.99 -9.96 5.31
CA HIS A 84 -9.77 -10.18 6.54
C HIS A 84 -9.06 -11.08 7.54
N ARG A 85 -8.37 -12.13 7.06
CA ARG A 85 -7.62 -13.06 7.90
C ARG A 85 -6.47 -12.35 8.58
N VAL A 86 -5.73 -11.53 7.83
CA VAL A 86 -4.61 -10.73 8.34
C VAL A 86 -5.09 -9.74 9.40
N VAL A 87 -6.10 -8.92 9.10
CA VAL A 87 -6.61 -7.91 10.07
C VAL A 87 -7.15 -8.58 11.34
N ARG A 88 -7.85 -9.71 11.21
CA ARG A 88 -8.34 -10.47 12.37
C ARG A 88 -7.20 -11.00 13.24
N ALA A 89 -6.15 -11.56 12.62
CA ALA A 89 -4.99 -12.04 13.34
C ALA A 89 -4.25 -10.91 14.08
N LEU A 90 -4.12 -9.73 13.45
CA LEU A 90 -3.53 -8.54 14.06
C LEU A 90 -4.36 -8.02 15.25
N ALA A 91 -5.69 -7.91 15.09
CA ALA A 91 -6.58 -7.44 16.15
C ALA A 91 -6.57 -8.39 17.36
N GLN A 92 -6.51 -9.69 17.13
CA GLN A 92 -6.48 -10.71 18.18
C GLN A 92 -5.08 -10.90 18.81
N GLY A 93 -4.04 -10.22 18.31
CA GLY A 93 -2.66 -10.42 18.75
C GLY A 93 -2.02 -11.73 18.30
N ASN A 94 -2.67 -12.48 17.41
CA ASN A 94 -2.15 -13.72 16.81
C ASN A 94 -1.10 -13.46 15.72
N ALA A 95 -1.02 -12.22 15.23
CA ALA A 95 0.01 -11.73 14.35
C ALA A 95 0.44 -10.33 14.82
N ARG A 96 1.63 -9.89 14.39
CA ARG A 96 2.13 -8.55 14.67
C ARG A 96 2.91 -8.02 13.48
N ILE A 97 2.64 -6.77 13.10
CA ILE A 97 3.53 -6.04 12.19
C ILE A 97 4.81 -5.75 12.97
N GLN A 98 5.95 -6.28 12.52
CA GLN A 98 7.23 -6.07 13.20
C GLN A 98 7.71 -4.63 13.05
N ASP A 99 7.81 -4.18 11.80
CA ASP A 99 8.11 -2.81 11.40
C ASP A 99 7.15 -2.38 10.29
N PHE A 100 7.24 -3.11 9.17
CA PHE A 100 6.47 -2.90 7.97
C PHE A 100 6.12 -4.27 7.37
N TRP A 101 4.95 -4.38 6.76
CA TRP A 101 4.45 -5.61 6.17
C TRP A 101 3.69 -5.33 4.88
N TRP A 102 4.28 -5.70 3.76
CA TRP A 102 3.59 -5.75 2.47
C TRP A 102 2.36 -6.69 2.50
N LEU A 103 1.21 -6.19 2.03
CA LEU A 103 0.00 -6.99 1.90
C LEU A 103 -0.36 -7.18 0.43
N GLY A 104 -0.11 -8.38 -0.08
CA GLY A 104 -0.56 -8.76 -1.40
C GLY A 104 0.00 -10.07 -1.90
N PHE A 105 -0.64 -10.62 -2.93
CA PHE A 105 -0.25 -11.90 -3.51
C PHE A 105 0.79 -11.78 -4.64
N LEU A 106 0.87 -10.62 -5.28
CA LEU A 106 1.67 -10.39 -6.48
C LEU A 106 2.95 -9.65 -6.10
N TRP A 107 4.07 -10.37 -6.06
CA TRP A 107 5.38 -9.81 -5.76
C TRP A 107 6.17 -9.69 -7.05
N GLU A 108 6.66 -8.51 -7.32
CA GLU A 108 7.23 -8.13 -8.62
C GLU A 108 8.62 -7.53 -8.43
N THR A 109 9.39 -7.55 -9.52
CA THR A 109 10.70 -6.90 -9.61
C THR A 109 10.69 -6.03 -10.84
N ASP A 110 10.98 -4.74 -10.69
CA ASP A 110 11.20 -3.82 -11.80
C ASP A 110 12.62 -3.28 -11.82
N ASP A 111 13.13 -2.90 -12.99
CA ASP A 111 14.29 -2.00 -13.10
C ASP A 111 13.89 -0.53 -12.84
N ALA A 112 14.87 0.38 -12.87
CA ALA A 112 14.66 1.81 -12.67
C ALA A 112 13.75 2.48 -13.74
N LYS A 113 13.40 1.76 -14.81
CA LYS A 113 12.52 2.19 -15.91
C LYS A 113 11.13 1.55 -15.82
N GLY A 114 10.86 0.74 -14.80
CA GLY A 114 9.59 0.04 -14.61
C GLY A 114 9.42 -1.22 -15.46
N ASN A 115 10.51 -1.82 -15.97
CA ASN A 115 10.45 -3.10 -16.67
C ASN A 115 10.61 -4.29 -15.71
N PRO A 116 9.83 -5.37 -15.88
CA PRO A 116 8.85 -5.55 -16.95
C PRO A 116 7.44 -5.07 -16.56
N SER A 117 7.16 -4.80 -15.28
CA SER A 117 5.79 -4.79 -14.76
C SER A 117 5.02 -3.54 -15.17
N PHE A 118 5.56 -2.33 -14.92
CA PHE A 118 4.88 -1.08 -15.30
C PHE A 118 4.80 -0.90 -16.82
N VAL A 119 5.89 -1.17 -17.53
CA VAL A 119 5.98 -0.99 -18.99
C VAL A 119 5.01 -1.93 -19.72
N ASN A 120 4.85 -3.16 -19.26
CA ASN A 120 3.94 -4.14 -19.87
C ASN A 120 2.55 -4.18 -19.22
N TRP A 121 2.26 -3.25 -18.28
CA TRP A 121 0.96 -3.19 -17.64
C TRP A 121 -0.14 -2.87 -18.66
N THR A 122 -1.24 -3.61 -18.63
CA THR A 122 -2.33 -3.45 -19.61
C THR A 122 -2.99 -2.07 -19.58
N LYS A 123 -2.92 -1.35 -18.45
CA LYS A 123 -3.40 0.04 -18.36
C LYS A 123 -2.32 1.09 -18.71
N ASN A 124 -1.15 0.65 -19.18
CA ASN A 124 -0.10 1.45 -19.81
C ASN A 124 0.03 1.07 -21.31
N PRO A 125 -0.97 1.38 -22.15
CA PRO A 125 -0.95 0.98 -23.55
C PRO A 125 0.19 1.61 -24.35
N SER A 126 0.68 2.78 -23.93
CA SER A 126 1.82 3.46 -24.55
C SER A 126 3.17 2.86 -24.18
N ARG A 127 3.22 1.90 -23.24
CA ARG A 127 4.46 1.28 -22.73
C ARG A 127 5.49 2.31 -22.29
N ARG A 128 5.03 3.41 -21.69
CA ARG A 128 5.93 4.44 -21.16
C ARG A 128 6.78 3.86 -20.03
N GLU A 129 8.03 4.30 -19.93
CA GLU A 129 8.91 3.98 -18.82
C GLU A 129 8.48 4.75 -17.56
N LEU A 130 8.77 4.19 -16.38
CA LEU A 130 8.63 4.86 -15.10
C LEU A 130 9.99 5.47 -14.72
N ASP A 131 10.05 6.77 -14.44
CA ASP A 131 11.31 7.44 -14.08
C ASP A 131 11.63 7.26 -12.58
N LEU A 132 12.06 6.06 -12.18
CA LEU A 132 12.42 5.81 -10.78
C LEU A 132 13.73 6.50 -10.39
N GLU A 133 14.65 6.74 -11.32
CA GLU A 133 15.91 7.43 -10.99
C GLU A 133 15.62 8.84 -10.48
N THR A 134 14.87 9.64 -11.23
CA THR A 134 14.51 10.99 -10.79
C THR A 134 13.62 10.95 -9.55
N PHE A 135 12.69 9.99 -9.46
CA PHE A 135 11.85 9.83 -8.26
C PHE A 135 12.70 9.58 -7.00
N PHE A 136 13.69 8.69 -7.09
CA PHE A 136 14.58 8.35 -5.97
C PHE A 136 15.46 9.53 -5.56
N GLN A 137 16.06 10.21 -6.55
CA GLN A 137 16.86 11.41 -6.29
C GLN A 137 16.00 12.50 -5.63
N THR A 138 14.77 12.68 -6.10
CA THR A 138 13.86 13.69 -5.58
C THR A 138 13.40 13.36 -4.17
N LEU A 139 12.91 12.15 -3.90
CA LEU A 139 12.32 11.81 -2.61
C LEU A 139 13.36 11.44 -1.55
N PHE A 140 14.28 10.55 -1.91
CA PHE A 140 15.24 9.93 -0.99
C PHE A 140 16.63 10.55 -1.04
N SER A 141 16.94 11.34 -2.07
CA SER A 141 18.30 11.85 -2.33
C SER A 141 19.32 10.73 -2.55
N GLU A 142 18.87 9.67 -3.21
CA GLU A 142 19.63 8.46 -3.55
C GLU A 142 19.41 8.12 -5.03
N SER A 143 20.29 7.32 -5.63
CA SER A 143 20.03 6.73 -6.96
C SER A 143 19.06 5.56 -6.85
N ALA A 144 18.32 5.30 -7.92
CA ALA A 144 17.48 4.12 -7.99
C ALA A 144 18.37 2.86 -8.01
N PRO A 145 18.03 1.82 -7.23
CA PRO A 145 18.65 0.51 -7.36
C PRO A 145 18.47 -0.04 -8.77
N SER A 146 19.39 -0.89 -9.21
CA SER A 146 19.26 -1.59 -10.49
C SER A 146 18.00 -2.45 -10.58
N LEU A 147 17.54 -2.99 -9.44
CA LEU A 147 16.30 -3.75 -9.31
C LEU A 147 15.54 -3.33 -8.05
N VAL A 148 14.25 -3.07 -8.22
CA VAL A 148 13.30 -2.70 -7.18
C VAL A 148 12.29 -3.81 -7.02
N ARG A 149 12.24 -4.43 -5.84
CA ARG A 149 11.30 -5.50 -5.50
C ARG A 149 10.18 -4.96 -4.64
N TYR A 150 8.95 -5.29 -4.98
CA TYR A 150 7.78 -4.74 -4.32
C TYR A 150 6.60 -5.72 -4.35
N VAL A 151 5.52 -5.37 -3.64
CA VAL A 151 4.25 -6.10 -3.69
C VAL A 151 3.17 -5.20 -4.28
N GLY A 152 2.58 -5.66 -5.38
CA GLY A 152 1.56 -4.91 -6.12
C GLY A 152 0.26 -4.75 -5.31
N GLY A 153 -0.37 -3.58 -5.48
CA GLY A 153 -1.63 -3.19 -4.84
C GLY A 153 -1.51 -2.05 -3.85
N GLY A 154 -0.29 -1.60 -3.52
CA GLY A 154 -0.08 -0.45 -2.63
C GLY A 154 -0.71 -0.60 -1.23
N GLN A 155 -0.83 -1.84 -0.74
CA GLN A 155 -1.41 -2.15 0.57
C GLN A 155 -0.34 -2.71 1.51
N PHE A 156 -0.36 -2.27 2.76
CA PHE A 156 0.64 -2.66 3.73
C PHE A 156 0.17 -2.37 5.17
N GLY A 157 0.80 -3.05 6.12
CA GLY A 157 0.78 -2.69 7.53
C GLY A 157 2.07 -2.00 7.93
N VAL A 158 2.01 -1.02 8.83
CA VAL A 158 3.18 -0.35 9.40
C VAL A 158 2.94 0.01 10.86
N ARG A 159 4.02 0.05 11.64
CA ARG A 159 4.00 0.55 13.01
C ARG A 159 4.23 2.05 13.08
N SER A 160 3.63 2.72 14.05
CA SER A 160 3.89 4.15 14.28
C SER A 160 5.37 4.42 14.54
N GLU A 161 6.06 3.55 15.29
CA GLU A 161 7.49 3.71 15.57
C GLU A 161 8.35 3.58 14.30
N THR A 162 7.92 2.79 13.32
CA THR A 162 8.59 2.70 12.02
C THR A 162 8.32 3.94 11.18
N VAL A 163 7.10 4.48 11.20
CA VAL A 163 6.77 5.75 10.55
C VAL A 163 7.66 6.88 11.09
N HIS A 164 7.85 6.95 12.42
CA HIS A 164 8.65 7.98 13.08
C HIS A 164 10.17 7.89 12.83
N ARG A 165 10.66 6.89 12.09
CA ARG A 165 12.05 6.86 11.61
C ARG A 165 12.32 7.94 10.55
N ARG A 166 11.26 8.44 9.90
CA ARG A 166 11.31 9.61 9.01
C ARG A 166 10.63 10.79 9.69
N SER A 167 11.09 12.00 9.40
CA SER A 167 10.47 13.23 9.90
C SER A 167 9.10 13.51 9.28
N LEU A 168 8.29 14.33 9.94
CA LEU A 168 7.05 14.87 9.35
C LEU A 168 7.30 15.54 7.99
N ALA A 169 8.37 16.34 7.88
CA ALA A 169 8.75 17.02 6.66
C ALA A 169 9.03 16.07 5.48
N PHE A 170 9.51 14.85 5.75
CA PHE A 170 9.67 13.83 4.72
C PHE A 170 8.30 13.37 4.17
N TYR A 171 7.32 13.14 5.05
CA TYR A 171 5.97 12.74 4.63
C TYR A 171 5.22 13.86 3.91
N GLU A 172 5.40 15.12 4.33
CA GLU A 172 4.88 16.29 3.62
C GLU A 172 5.46 16.37 2.20
N LYS A 173 6.79 16.26 2.06
CA LYS A 173 7.47 16.21 0.77
C LYS A 173 6.96 15.05 -0.10
N ALA A 174 6.83 13.86 0.48
CA ALA A 174 6.30 12.69 -0.23
C ALA A 174 4.86 12.92 -0.70
N ARG A 175 4.02 13.52 0.16
CA ARG A 175 2.62 13.87 -0.18
C ARG A 175 2.57 14.84 -1.35
N ASP A 176 3.39 15.87 -1.35
CA ASP A 176 3.45 16.85 -2.44
C ASP A 176 3.95 16.20 -3.74
N LEU A 177 4.96 15.32 -3.63
CA LEU A 177 5.49 14.56 -4.77
C LEU A 177 4.43 13.61 -5.34
N SER A 178 3.55 13.04 -4.51
CA SER A 178 2.44 12.18 -4.95
C SER A 178 1.44 12.89 -5.88
N LEU A 179 1.44 14.22 -5.87
CA LEU A 179 0.56 15.06 -6.68
C LEU A 179 1.26 15.64 -7.92
N THR A 180 2.57 15.85 -7.85
CA THR A 180 3.33 16.63 -8.84
C THR A 180 4.20 15.75 -9.73
N PHE A 181 4.62 14.58 -9.27
CA PHE A 181 5.49 13.69 -10.04
C PHE A 181 4.65 12.82 -11.02
N PRO A 182 5.06 12.70 -12.29
CA PRO A 182 4.39 11.82 -13.25
C PRO A 182 4.37 10.37 -12.77
N ASP A 183 3.20 9.73 -12.79
CA ASP A 183 3.03 8.34 -12.32
C ASP A 183 3.48 8.09 -10.86
N ALA A 184 3.46 9.12 -10.00
CA ALA A 184 3.95 9.04 -8.62
C ALA A 184 3.38 7.87 -7.81
N ALA A 185 2.11 7.53 -8.01
CA ALA A 185 1.49 6.39 -7.31
C ALA A 185 2.18 5.06 -7.64
N HIS A 186 2.64 4.87 -8.88
CA HIS A 186 3.36 3.68 -9.31
C HIS A 186 4.81 3.67 -8.80
N ALA A 187 5.45 4.83 -8.71
CA ALA A 187 6.76 4.96 -8.07
C ALA A 187 6.68 4.69 -6.55
N LEU A 188 5.67 5.22 -5.86
CA LEU A 188 5.42 4.98 -4.43
C LEU A 188 5.11 3.51 -4.14
N GLU A 189 4.29 2.84 -4.98
CA GLU A 189 4.00 1.41 -4.87
C GLU A 189 5.28 0.55 -4.84
N ARG A 190 6.33 0.96 -5.56
CA ARG A 190 7.62 0.27 -5.63
C ARG A 190 8.54 0.56 -4.45
N THR A 191 8.17 1.50 -3.58
CA THR A 191 9.10 2.10 -2.62
C THR A 191 8.56 2.24 -1.21
N TRP A 192 7.37 1.70 -0.87
CA TRP A 192 6.84 1.83 0.49
C TRP A 192 7.77 1.27 1.56
N ASP A 193 8.49 0.18 1.29
CA ASP A 193 9.54 -0.31 2.19
C ASP A 193 10.61 0.78 2.48
N ARG A 194 11.09 1.48 1.46
CA ARG A 194 12.07 2.58 1.57
C ARG A 194 11.51 3.85 2.22
N VAL A 195 10.24 4.16 1.98
CA VAL A 195 9.50 5.22 2.68
C VAL A 195 9.62 5.01 4.19
N PHE A 196 9.50 3.76 4.65
CA PHE A 196 9.55 3.41 6.07
C PHE A 196 10.93 2.93 6.58
N LEU A 197 11.99 3.01 5.76
CA LEU A 197 13.31 2.47 6.09
C LEU A 197 13.24 0.98 6.53
N ALA A 198 12.33 0.23 5.92
CA ALA A 198 12.16 -1.18 6.15
C ALA A 198 13.16 -2.00 5.30
N PRO A 199 13.57 -3.19 5.75
CA PRO A 199 14.39 -4.08 4.93
C PRO A 199 13.71 -4.38 3.59
N PRO A 200 14.47 -4.43 2.48
CA PRO A 200 13.92 -4.82 1.19
C PRO A 200 13.46 -6.28 1.21
N LEU A 201 12.57 -6.63 0.28
CA LEU A 201 12.15 -8.01 0.08
C LEU A 201 13.35 -8.92 -0.26
N ASP A 202 13.43 -10.07 0.39
CA ASP A 202 14.49 -11.06 0.19
C ASP A 202 14.50 -11.55 -1.27
N PRO A 203 15.58 -11.29 -2.02
CA PRO A 203 15.73 -11.72 -3.42
C PRO A 203 15.54 -13.22 -3.63
N THR A 204 15.89 -14.05 -2.65
CA THR A 204 15.83 -15.52 -2.74
C THR A 204 14.41 -16.06 -2.76
N LEU A 205 13.42 -15.24 -2.38
CA LEU A 205 12.01 -15.63 -2.38
C LEU A 205 11.34 -15.46 -3.75
N PHE A 206 12.04 -14.87 -4.73
CA PHE A 206 11.53 -14.62 -6.07
C PHE A 206 11.92 -15.75 -7.03
N GLY A 207 11.03 -16.06 -7.97
CA GLY A 207 11.35 -16.98 -9.06
C GLY A 207 12.37 -16.36 -10.03
N PRO A 208 12.92 -17.16 -10.97
CA PRO A 208 13.92 -16.70 -11.95
C PRO A 208 13.47 -15.50 -12.78
N SER A 209 12.16 -15.32 -12.98
CA SER A 209 11.58 -14.18 -13.70
C SER A 209 11.47 -12.90 -12.87
N GLY A 210 11.93 -12.88 -11.61
CA GLY A 210 11.71 -11.77 -10.68
C GLY A 210 10.28 -11.65 -10.17
N LEU A 211 9.45 -12.69 -10.34
CA LEU A 211 8.05 -12.75 -9.91
C LEU A 211 7.89 -13.78 -8.80
N ARG A 212 7.04 -13.49 -7.82
CA ARG A 212 6.51 -14.47 -6.87
C ARG A 212 4.99 -14.29 -6.75
N LEU A 213 4.25 -15.37 -7.02
CA LEU A 213 2.80 -15.41 -6.88
C LEU A 213 2.42 -16.20 -5.64
N LEU A 214 1.99 -15.50 -4.59
CA LEU A 214 1.44 -16.09 -3.38
C LEU A 214 -0.06 -16.35 -3.57
N LYS A 215 -0.46 -17.38 -4.32
CA LYS A 215 -1.88 -17.78 -4.28
C LYS A 215 -2.27 -18.02 -2.82
N PRO A 216 -3.38 -17.45 -2.32
CA PRO A 216 -3.80 -17.70 -0.95
C PRO A 216 -3.89 -19.21 -0.75
N VAL A 217 -3.17 -19.72 0.24
CA VAL A 217 -3.31 -21.10 0.68
C VAL A 217 -4.74 -21.23 1.18
N ARG A 218 -5.65 -21.74 0.35
CA ARG A 218 -6.86 -22.36 0.88
C ARG A 218 -6.35 -23.54 1.70
N PRO A 219 -6.56 -23.61 3.03
CA PRO A 219 -6.36 -24.87 3.71
C PRO A 219 -7.25 -25.88 2.98
N LYS A 220 -6.65 -26.98 2.50
CA LYS A 220 -7.44 -28.12 2.07
C LYS A 220 -8.18 -28.59 3.30
N THR A 221 -9.46 -28.26 3.43
CA THR A 221 -10.34 -29.00 4.34
C THR A 221 -10.25 -30.45 3.88
N PRO A 222 -9.77 -31.41 4.70
CA PRO A 222 -9.91 -32.80 4.33
C PRO A 222 -11.41 -33.05 4.19
N PHE A 223 -11.80 -33.68 3.09
CA PHE A 223 -13.14 -34.20 2.94
C PHE A 223 -13.39 -35.14 4.13
N SER A 224 -14.24 -34.71 5.07
CA SER A 224 -14.87 -35.61 6.01
C SER A 224 -15.98 -36.32 5.26
N ALA A 225 -15.74 -37.60 4.94
CA ALA A 225 -16.82 -38.56 4.73
C ALA A 225 -17.38 -39.00 6.08
#